data_AF-K0J679-F1
#
_entry.id   AF-K0J679-F1
#
_cell.length_a   1.000
_cell.length_b   1.000
_cell.length_c   1.000
_cell.angle_alpha   90.00
_cell.angle_beta   90.00
_cell.angle_gamma   90.00
#
_symmetry.space_group_name_H-M   'P 1'
#
loop_
_entity.id
_entity.type
_entity.pdbx_description
1 polymer ?
#
loop_
_entity_poly.entity_id
_entity_poly.type
_entity_poly.pdbx_seq_one_letter_code
_entity_poly.pdbx_strand_id
1 'polypeptide(L)'
;MRRFRVFELILIIVPLLLIGHLIVRRKYGIMTTLFVYRHQTPLQKRIELIGFIVFCVSIIFIGLFLNYLAVYIFFFAYSSAFELFRTYMEYKYEKESKHYIINGYWSIGYFILLLVCLFLISVSDIQ
;
A
#
# COMPACT_ATOMS: atom_id res chain seq x y z
N MET A 1 7.91 10.96 -23.04
CA MET A 1 8.52 11.59 -21.85
C MET A 1 7.68 11.49 -20.56
N ARG A 2 6.33 11.50 -20.56
CA ARG A 2 5.50 11.43 -19.32
C ARG A 2 5.62 10.12 -18.51
N ARG A 3 5.78 8.95 -19.17
CA ARG A 3 5.93 7.63 -18.52
C ARG A 3 7.12 7.55 -17.55
N PHE A 4 8.21 8.25 -17.87
CA PHE A 4 9.44 8.22 -17.08
C PHE A 4 9.27 8.92 -15.72
N ARG A 5 8.48 10.00 -15.63
CA ARG A 5 8.35 10.80 -14.41
C ARG A 5 7.65 10.08 -13.25
N VAL A 6 6.61 9.30 -13.53
CA VAL A 6 5.89 8.52 -12.50
C VAL A 6 6.80 7.43 -11.94
N PHE A 7 7.47 6.71 -12.83
CA PHE A 7 8.38 5.63 -12.46
C PHE A 7 9.59 6.15 -11.68
N GLU A 8 10.19 7.26 -12.11
CA GLU A 8 11.28 7.95 -11.39
C GLU A 8 10.88 8.36 -9.98
N LEU A 9 9.68 8.94 -9.80
CA LEU A 9 9.19 9.33 -8.47
C LEU A 9 8.94 8.12 -7.57
N ILE A 10 8.37 7.03 -8.11
CA ILE A 10 8.21 5.78 -7.36
C ILE A 10 9.58 5.23 -6.95
N LEU A 11 10.57 5.27 -7.85
CA LEU A 11 11.94 4.83 -7.57
C LEU A 11 12.63 5.68 -6.49
N ILE A 12 12.21 6.90 -6.25
CA ILE A 12 12.72 7.74 -5.16
C ILE A 12 11.95 7.49 -3.85
N ILE A 13 10.61 7.43 -3.93
CA ILE A 13 9.75 7.34 -2.75
C ILE A 13 9.85 5.95 -2.10
N VAL A 14 9.91 4.87 -2.88
CA VAL A 14 9.94 3.50 -2.32
C VAL A 14 11.19 3.24 -1.46
N PRO A 15 12.43 3.59 -1.89
CA PRO A 15 13.60 3.50 -1.02
C PRO A 15 13.48 4.34 0.26
N LEU A 16 12.93 5.55 0.18
CA LEU A 16 12.69 6.38 1.35
C LEU A 16 11.71 5.71 2.33
N LEU A 17 10.65 5.08 1.81
CA LEU A 17 9.72 4.30 2.62
C LEU A 17 10.40 3.09 3.27
N LEU A 18 11.29 2.41 2.55
CA LEU A 18 12.04 1.28 3.11
C LEU A 18 13.00 1.72 4.23
N ILE A 19 13.68 2.85 4.07
CA ILE A 19 14.53 3.44 5.10
C ILE A 19 13.68 3.81 6.32
N GLY A 20 12.55 4.49 6.11
CA GLY A 20 11.64 4.85 7.20
C GLY A 20 11.06 3.63 7.91
N HIS A 21 10.75 2.56 7.20
CA HIS A 21 10.35 1.28 7.79
C HIS A 21 11.41 0.74 8.76
N LEU A 22 12.70 0.74 8.37
CA LEU A 22 13.78 0.30 9.25
C LEU A 22 13.91 1.19 10.50
N ILE A 23 13.75 2.51 10.34
CA ILE A 23 13.79 3.48 11.45
C ILE A 23 12.62 3.25 12.41
N VAL A 24 11.39 3.16 11.90
CA VAL A 24 10.18 2.92 12.69
C VAL A 24 10.32 1.60 13.46
N ARG A 25 10.73 0.54 12.78
CA ARG A 25 10.95 -0.77 13.40
C ARG A 25 11.95 -0.69 14.55
N ARG A 26 13.09 -0.04 14.34
CA ARG A 26 14.12 0.13 15.37
C ARG A 26 13.62 0.97 16.55
N LYS A 27 12.86 2.04 16.28
CA LYS A 27 12.30 2.94 17.29
C LYS A 27 11.30 2.24 18.22
N TYR A 28 10.45 1.36 17.69
CA TYR A 28 9.40 0.70 18.46
C TYR A 28 9.78 -0.69 18.99
N GLY A 29 11.01 -1.15 18.74
CA GLY A 29 11.50 -2.44 19.21
C GLY A 29 10.75 -3.64 18.62
N ILE A 30 10.25 -3.50 17.39
CA ILE A 30 9.41 -4.53 16.74
C ILE A 30 10.33 -5.67 16.24
N MET A 31 10.42 -6.73 17.05
CA MET A 31 11.16 -7.95 16.74
C MET A 31 10.35 -8.84 15.79
N THR A 32 10.52 -8.62 14.50
CA THR A 32 9.95 -9.48 13.47
C THR A 32 11.03 -10.18 12.67
N THR A 33 10.87 -11.48 12.47
CA THR A 33 11.38 -12.15 11.28
C THR A 33 10.63 -11.60 10.07
N LEU A 34 11.32 -11.39 8.95
CA LEU A 34 10.77 -10.91 7.67
C LEU A 34 9.30 -11.30 7.43
N PHE A 35 8.44 -10.31 7.15
CA PHE A 35 7.09 -10.42 6.57
C PHE A 35 6.36 -11.78 6.76
N VAL A 36 6.13 -12.20 8.00
CA VAL A 36 5.27 -13.37 8.25
C VAL A 36 3.82 -12.91 8.20
N TYR A 37 3.09 -13.35 7.17
CA TYR A 37 1.64 -13.08 7.06
C TYR A 37 0.91 -13.67 8.28
N ARG A 38 0.16 -12.82 8.98
CA ARG A 38 -0.62 -13.21 10.17
C ARG A 38 -1.99 -12.55 10.15
N HIS A 39 -3.03 -13.37 10.24
CA HIS A 39 -4.40 -12.90 10.40
C HIS A 39 -4.82 -12.99 11.87
N GLN A 40 -5.61 -12.04 12.34
CA GLN A 40 -6.10 -12.00 13.73
C GLN A 40 -7.40 -12.77 13.90
N THR A 41 -8.22 -12.86 12.84
CA THR A 41 -9.49 -13.59 12.87
C THR A 41 -9.73 -14.38 11.58
N PRO A 42 -10.53 -15.46 11.62
CA PRO A 42 -10.95 -16.17 10.40
C PRO A 42 -11.72 -15.27 9.43
N LEU A 43 -12.48 -14.30 9.95
CA LEU A 43 -13.19 -13.31 9.14
C LEU A 43 -12.22 -12.42 8.38
N GLN A 44 -11.18 -11.90 9.04
CA GLN A 44 -10.11 -11.13 8.39
C GLN A 44 -9.53 -11.90 7.22
N LYS A 45 -9.14 -13.17 7.43
CA LYS A 45 -8.57 -14.01 6.37
C LYS A 45 -9.49 -14.12 5.15
N ARG A 46 -10.81 -14.29 5.37
CA ARG A 46 -11.80 -14.37 4.29
C ARG A 46 -11.93 -13.04 3.53
N ILE A 47 -12.02 -11.92 4.26
CA ILE A 47 -12.10 -10.59 3.66
C ILE A 47 -10.84 -10.28 2.84
N GLU A 48 -9.66 -10.57 3.39
CA GLU A 48 -8.40 -10.35 2.69
C GLU A 48 -8.29 -11.21 1.42
N LEU A 49 -8.68 -12.49 1.49
CA LEU A 49 -8.68 -13.38 0.33
C LEU A 49 -9.64 -12.90 -0.75
N ILE A 50 -10.89 -12.57 -0.39
CA ILE A 50 -11.88 -12.06 -1.34
C ILE A 50 -11.39 -10.74 -1.95
N GLY A 51 -10.90 -9.82 -1.12
CA GLY A 51 -10.35 -8.55 -1.57
C GLY A 51 -9.16 -8.72 -2.51
N PHE A 52 -8.27 -9.67 -2.25
CA PHE A 52 -7.14 -9.98 -3.11
C PHE A 52 -7.58 -10.56 -4.47
N ILE A 53 -8.56 -11.47 -4.48
CA ILE A 53 -9.12 -12.01 -5.73
C ILE A 53 -9.76 -10.90 -6.55
N VAL A 54 -10.59 -10.07 -5.93
CA VAL A 54 -11.24 -8.91 -6.59
C VAL A 54 -10.18 -7.96 -7.15
N PHE A 55 -9.11 -7.69 -6.40
CA PHE A 55 -8.00 -6.87 -6.85
C PHE A 55 -7.31 -7.46 -8.10
N CYS A 56 -6.96 -8.75 -8.09
CA CYS A 56 -6.33 -9.43 -9.21
C CYS A 56 -7.21 -9.43 -10.47
N VAL A 57 -8.51 -9.62 -10.32
CA VAL A 57 -9.43 -9.53 -11.47
C VAL A 57 -9.50 -8.09 -11.97
N SER A 58 -9.68 -7.12 -11.07
CA SER A 58 -9.81 -5.70 -11.42
C SER A 58 -8.57 -5.16 -12.13
N ILE A 59 -7.36 -5.53 -11.68
CA ILE A 59 -6.12 -5.04 -12.31
C ILE A 59 -5.94 -5.55 -13.74
N ILE A 60 -6.42 -6.77 -14.04
CA ILE A 60 -6.44 -7.31 -15.41
C ILE A 60 -7.38 -6.47 -16.29
N PHE A 61 -8.61 -6.22 -15.83
CA PHE A 61 -9.57 -5.38 -16.58
C PHE A 61 -9.03 -3.95 -16.77
N ILE A 62 -8.52 -3.31 -15.72
CA ILE A 62 -7.93 -1.97 -15.81
C ILE A 62 -6.74 -1.95 -16.79
N GLY A 63 -5.87 -2.96 -16.75
CA GLY A 63 -4.74 -3.07 -17.66
C GLY A 63 -5.12 -3.28 -19.13
N LEU A 64 -6.27 -3.90 -19.41
CA LEU A 64 -6.79 -4.14 -20.76
C LEU A 64 -7.53 -2.93 -21.34
N PHE A 65 -8.24 -2.17 -20.51
CA PHE A 65 -9.18 -1.14 -20.96
C PHE A 65 -8.78 0.28 -20.62
N LEU A 66 -7.86 0.50 -19.67
CA LEU A 66 -7.44 1.81 -19.21
C LEU A 66 -5.93 2.03 -19.39
N ASN A 67 -5.47 3.26 -19.14
CA ASN A 67 -4.06 3.58 -19.23
C ASN A 67 -3.25 2.98 -18.06
N TYR A 68 -1.93 2.87 -18.24
CA TYR A 68 -1.00 2.37 -17.21
C TYR A 68 -1.05 3.17 -15.90
N LEU A 69 -1.48 4.43 -15.94
CA LEU A 69 -1.57 5.29 -14.76
C LEU A 69 -2.76 4.90 -13.87
N ALA A 70 -3.89 4.51 -14.48
CA ALA A 70 -5.03 3.94 -13.77
C ALA A 70 -4.65 2.66 -13.00
N VAL A 71 -3.74 1.85 -13.56
CA VAL A 71 -3.17 0.68 -12.87
C VAL A 71 -2.43 1.10 -11.59
N TYR A 72 -1.57 2.11 -11.67
CA TYR A 72 -0.84 2.62 -10.49
C TYR A 72 -1.77 3.21 -9.43
N ILE A 73 -2.75 4.02 -9.83
CA ILE A 73 -3.75 4.58 -8.90
C ILE A 73 -4.48 3.45 -8.18
N PHE A 74 -5.00 2.49 -8.95
CA PHE A 74 -5.78 1.39 -8.39
C PHE A 74 -4.93 0.53 -7.45
N PHE A 75 -3.69 0.23 -7.85
CA PHE A 75 -2.73 -0.48 -7.00
C PHE A 75 -2.51 0.23 -5.68
N PHE A 76 -2.13 1.52 -5.70
CA PHE A 76 -1.85 2.26 -4.48
C PHE A 76 -3.09 2.50 -3.61
N ALA A 77 -4.26 2.73 -4.22
CA ALA A 77 -5.53 2.84 -3.51
C ALA A 77 -5.89 1.53 -2.79
N TYR A 78 -5.79 0.40 -3.49
CA TYR A 78 -6.03 -0.92 -2.90
C TYR A 78 -5.03 -1.22 -1.78
N SER A 79 -3.72 -1.08 -2.03
CA SER A 79 -2.68 -1.35 -1.04
C SER A 79 -2.82 -0.47 0.19
N SER A 80 -3.16 0.81 0.04
CA SER A 80 -3.41 1.71 1.17
C SER A 80 -4.61 1.24 2.00
N ALA A 81 -5.75 0.98 1.35
CA ALA A 81 -6.96 0.52 2.06
C ALA A 81 -6.76 -0.84 2.74
N PHE A 82 -6.03 -1.74 2.08
CA PHE A 82 -5.73 -3.08 2.58
C PHE A 82 -4.82 -3.05 3.81
N GLU A 83 -3.74 -2.27 3.76
CA GLU A 83 -2.87 -2.09 4.92
C GLU A 83 -3.56 -1.31 6.06
N LEU A 84 -4.44 -0.37 5.75
CA LEU A 84 -5.26 0.31 6.76
C LEU A 84 -6.18 -0.68 7.49
N PHE A 85 -6.84 -1.56 6.73
CA PHE A 85 -7.68 -2.61 7.30
C PHE A 85 -6.87 -3.55 8.21
N ARG A 86 -5.69 -3.99 7.77
CA ARG A 86 -4.77 -4.79 8.60
C ARG A 86 -4.35 -4.05 9.86
N THR A 87 -3.98 -2.79 9.73
CA THR A 87 -3.63 -1.91 10.86
C THR A 87 -4.75 -1.85 11.88
N TYR A 88 -5.99 -1.67 11.43
CA TYR A 88 -7.16 -1.64 12.29
C TYR A 88 -7.37 -2.99 13.01
N MET A 89 -7.28 -4.10 12.28
CA MET A 89 -7.45 -5.43 12.86
C MET A 89 -6.35 -5.75 13.89
N GLU A 90 -5.09 -5.46 13.58
CA GLU A 90 -3.98 -5.66 14.51
C GLU A 90 -4.07 -4.73 15.73
N TYR A 91 -4.46 -3.47 15.54
CA TYR A 91 -4.67 -2.55 16.65
C TYR A 91 -5.81 -3.03 17.58
N LYS A 92 -6.87 -3.59 17.00
CA LYS A 92 -8.04 -4.06 17.75
C LYS A 92 -7.79 -5.39 18.48
N TYR A 93 -7.12 -6.34 17.84
CA TYR A 93 -7.01 -7.71 18.33
C TYR A 93 -5.62 -8.06 18.91
N GLU A 94 -4.54 -7.36 18.54
CA GLU A 94 -3.17 -7.71 18.94
C GLU A 94 -2.27 -6.48 19.15
N LYS A 95 -2.76 -5.51 19.92
CA LYS A 95 -2.11 -4.20 20.15
C LYS A 95 -0.70 -4.31 20.75
N GLU A 96 -0.45 -5.29 21.61
CA GLU A 96 0.84 -5.45 22.30
C GLU A 96 1.99 -5.74 21.36
N SER A 97 1.71 -6.41 20.23
CA SER A 97 2.69 -6.76 19.21
C SER A 97 3.25 -5.54 18.46
N LYS A 98 2.52 -4.41 18.47
CA LYS A 98 2.85 -3.15 17.75
C LYS A 98 3.01 -3.28 16.24
N HIS A 99 2.65 -4.42 15.64
CA HIS A 99 2.70 -4.63 14.18
C HIS A 99 1.84 -3.63 13.41
N TYR A 100 0.72 -3.20 14.02
CA TYR A 100 -0.16 -2.17 13.47
C TYR A 100 0.58 -0.86 13.17
N ILE A 101 1.68 -0.56 13.85
CA ILE A 101 2.48 0.64 13.59
C ILE A 101 3.18 0.54 12.23
N ILE A 102 3.71 -0.64 11.90
CA ILE A 102 4.39 -0.89 10.63
C ILE A 102 3.40 -0.94 9.48
N ASN A 103 2.29 -1.67 9.65
CA ASN A 103 1.25 -1.72 8.61
C ASN A 103 0.61 -0.34 8.40
N GLY A 104 0.41 0.43 9.49
CA GLY A 104 -0.09 1.78 9.40
C GLY A 104 0.87 2.72 8.68
N TYR A 105 2.18 2.56 8.92
CA TYR A 105 3.22 3.26 8.18
C TYR A 105 3.16 2.96 6.67
N TRP A 106 3.05 1.69 6.28
CA TRP A 106 2.92 1.31 4.87
C TRP A 106 1.61 1.82 4.25
N SER A 107 0.49 1.74 4.98
CA SER A 107 -0.79 2.30 4.57
C SER A 107 -0.67 3.79 4.21
N ILE A 108 0.00 4.58 5.04
CA ILE A 108 0.27 6.00 4.79
C ILE A 108 1.21 6.17 3.59
N GLY A 109 2.25 5.35 3.48
CA GLY A 109 3.17 5.37 2.33
C GLY A 109 2.47 5.14 0.99
N TYR A 110 1.59 4.14 0.92
CA TYR A 110 0.76 3.88 -0.25
C TYR A 110 -0.23 5.01 -0.52
N PHE A 111 -0.78 5.64 0.52
CA PHE A 111 -1.65 6.80 0.36
C PHE A 111 -0.90 8.00 -0.26
N ILE A 112 0.34 8.25 0.17
CA ILE A 112 1.17 9.30 -0.43
C ILE A 112 1.45 9.00 -1.90
N LEU A 113 1.79 7.75 -2.24
CA LEU A 113 2.01 7.33 -3.62
C LEU A 113 0.75 7.48 -4.49
N LEU A 114 -0.43 7.21 -3.94
CA LEU A 114 -1.72 7.48 -4.56
C LEU A 114 -1.88 8.98 -4.86
N LEU A 115 -1.64 9.85 -3.88
CA LEU A 115 -1.75 11.30 -4.06
C LEU A 115 -0.78 11.83 -5.13
N VAL A 116 0.45 11.30 -5.16
CA VAL A 116 1.43 11.63 -6.21
C VAL A 116 0.89 11.22 -7.58
N CYS A 117 0.33 10.02 -7.72
CA CYS A 117 -0.27 9.58 -8.99
C CYS A 117 -1.43 10.49 -9.42
N LEU A 118 -2.32 10.86 -8.50
CA LEU A 118 -3.45 11.75 -8.77
C LEU A 118 -3.01 13.16 -9.15
N PHE A 119 -1.99 13.71 -8.47
CA PHE A 119 -1.43 15.02 -8.80
C PHE A 119 -0.79 15.02 -10.20
N LEU A 120 -0.10 13.95 -10.58
CA LEU A 120 0.49 13.85 -11.91
C LEU A 120 -0.56 13.80 -13.01
N ILE A 121 -1.74 13.22 -12.75
CA ILE A 121 -2.88 13.23 -13.68
C ILE A 121 -3.41 14.64 -13.84
N SER A 122 -3.71 15.33 -12.73
CA SER A 122 -4.31 16.66 -12.79
C SER A 122 -3.41 17.65 -13.52
N VAL A 123 -2.09 17.61 -13.29
CA VAL A 123 -1.12 18.44 -14.02
C VAL A 123 -1.05 18.05 -15.51
N SER A 124 -1.29 16.78 -15.83
CA SER A 124 -1.21 16.29 -17.21
C SER A 124 -2.43 16.65 -18.07
N ASP A 125 -3.59 16.89 -17.46
CA ASP A 125 -4.83 17.27 -18.15
C ASP A 125 -4.95 18.80 -18.36
N ILE A 126 -4.13 19.60 -17.65
CA ILE A 126 -4.10 21.07 -17.76
C ILE A 126 -3.16 21.55 -18.90
N GLN A 127 -2.34 20.66 -19.48
CA GLN A 127 -1.40 20.94 -20.58
C GLN A 127 -1.79 20.21 -21.86
#